data_AF-A0A381RHD7-F1
#
_entry.id   AF-A0A381RHD7-F1
#
_cell.length_a   1.000
_cell.length_b   1.000
_cell.length_c   1.000
_cell.angle_alpha   90.00
_cell.angle_beta   90.00
_cell.angle_gamma   90.00
#
_symmetry.space_group_name_H-M   'P 1'
#
loop_
_entity.id
_entity.type
_entity.pdbx_description
1 polymer ?
#
loop_
_entity_poly.entity_id
_entity_poly.type
_entity_poly.pdbx_seq_one_letter_code
_entity_poly.pdbx_strand_id
1 'polypeptide(L)'
;MKGGSGSGGPTHILSNDFGLEASQPHKELLKLSTKLASFVGARRSPLCQHYPSGGYIAWHHNANIPGRNIIFSWSETGDGIFKVYGDSKKIEEYQDSAGWNIKSMKITSHLDHVEEKKEYAWHCAGTDCNRFSIGFMMNNDFHEDVEFCNEVLKEDIGLVH
;
A
#
# COMPACT_ATOMS: atom_id res chain seq x y z
N MET A 1 -22.96 -3.79 -6.96
CA MET A 1 -22.51 -2.40 -7.15
C MET A 1 -22.08 -2.25 -8.60
N LYS A 2 -22.63 -1.28 -9.35
CA LYS A 2 -22.18 -1.00 -10.73
C LYS A 2 -20.92 -0.13 -10.63
N GLY A 3 -19.75 -0.73 -10.85
CA GLY A 3 -18.47 -0.01 -10.84
C GLY A 3 -18.36 0.88 -12.07
N GLY A 4 -18.25 2.20 -11.86
CA GLY A 4 -17.87 3.13 -12.91
C GLY A 4 -16.39 2.97 -13.25
N SER A 5 -16.06 3.13 -14.54
CA SER A 5 -14.71 3.07 -15.11
C SER A 5 -13.83 4.30 -14.75
N GLY A 6 -13.85 4.73 -13.49
CA GLY A 6 -12.95 5.77 -12.98
C GLY A 6 -11.54 5.24 -12.75
N SER A 7 -10.60 6.12 -12.38
CA SER A 7 -9.22 5.76 -12.03
C SER A 7 -9.11 4.69 -10.94
N GLY A 8 -10.18 4.44 -10.19
CA GLY A 8 -10.21 3.48 -9.09
C GLY A 8 -9.55 3.98 -7.81
N GLY A 9 -9.25 5.28 -7.72
CA GLY A 9 -8.71 5.91 -6.53
C GLY A 9 -9.76 6.07 -5.40
N PRO A 10 -9.31 6.43 -4.19
CA PRO A 10 -10.19 6.63 -3.04
C PRO A 10 -11.14 7.82 -3.23
N THR A 11 -12.38 7.63 -2.81
CA THR A 11 -13.41 8.69 -2.84
C THR A 11 -13.40 9.57 -1.60
N HIS A 12 -12.91 9.03 -0.47
CA HIS A 12 -12.83 9.72 0.81
C HIS A 12 -11.52 9.36 1.49
N ILE A 13 -10.87 10.37 2.06
CA ILE A 13 -9.61 10.23 2.78
C ILE A 13 -9.62 11.21 3.97
N LEU A 14 -9.18 10.73 5.12
CA LEU A 14 -8.77 11.56 6.24
C LEU A 14 -7.30 11.24 6.56
N SER A 15 -6.41 11.98 5.91
CA SER A 15 -4.95 11.87 6.07
C SER A 15 -4.29 13.19 5.70
N ASN A 16 -3.03 13.32 6.09
CA ASN A 16 -2.10 14.31 5.56
C ASN A 16 -1.19 13.62 4.55
N ASP A 17 -1.28 14.04 3.29
CA ASP A 17 -0.33 13.66 2.26
C ASP A 17 0.95 14.50 2.43
N PHE A 18 2.03 13.85 2.80
CA PHE A 18 3.34 14.50 2.92
C PHE A 18 4.09 14.58 1.60
N GLY A 19 3.48 14.13 0.50
CA GLY A 19 3.84 14.41 -0.89
C GLY A 19 5.33 14.42 -1.13
N LEU A 20 5.92 13.29 -1.53
CA LEU A 20 7.33 13.25 -1.92
C LEU A 20 7.62 14.12 -3.18
N GLU A 21 6.57 14.50 -3.90
CA GLU A 21 6.58 15.40 -5.06
C GLU A 21 6.12 16.83 -4.72
N ALA A 22 5.91 17.16 -3.44
CA ALA A 22 5.66 18.54 -3.04
C ALA A 22 6.83 19.44 -3.47
N SER A 23 6.57 20.72 -3.72
CA SER A 23 7.63 21.69 -4.09
C SER A 23 8.75 21.78 -3.05
N GLN A 24 8.44 21.45 -1.79
CA GLN A 24 9.39 21.31 -0.69
C GLN A 24 9.03 20.06 0.14
N PRO A 25 9.52 18.87 -0.24
CA PRO A 25 9.23 17.66 0.50
C PRO A 25 9.97 17.67 1.85
N HIS A 26 9.40 17.02 2.87
CA HIS A 26 10.06 16.89 4.16
C HIS A 26 11.35 16.05 4.00
N LYS A 27 12.51 16.67 4.21
CA LYS A 27 13.83 16.09 3.87
C LYS A 27 14.06 14.70 4.49
N GLU A 28 13.66 14.51 5.74
CA GLU A 28 13.83 13.22 6.42
C GLU A 28 12.89 12.13 5.86
N LEU A 29 11.68 12.50 5.43
CA LEU A 29 10.76 11.54 4.80
C LEU A 29 11.26 11.15 3.41
N LEU A 30 11.84 12.10 2.66
CA LEU A 30 12.46 11.81 1.37
C LEU A 30 13.68 10.89 1.52
N LYS A 31 14.54 11.11 2.51
CA LYS A 31 15.67 10.22 2.82
C LYS A 31 15.19 8.81 3.18
N LEU A 32 14.21 8.70 4.08
CA LEU A 32 13.63 7.42 4.48
C LEU A 32 13.03 6.70 3.27
N SER A 33 12.19 7.37 2.48
CA SER A 33 11.58 6.79 1.29
C SER A 33 12.63 6.33 0.28
N THR A 34 13.69 7.12 0.05
CA THR A 34 14.78 6.73 -0.85
C THR A 34 15.50 5.47 -0.36
N LYS A 35 15.78 5.39 0.96
CA LYS A 35 16.40 4.21 1.57
C LYS A 35 15.51 2.97 1.42
N LEU A 36 14.21 3.10 1.71
CA LEU A 36 13.25 2.00 1.58
C LEU A 36 13.08 1.57 0.12
N ALA A 37 13.01 2.52 -0.80
CA ALA A 37 12.93 2.26 -2.24
C ALA A 37 14.15 1.46 -2.71
N SER A 38 15.36 1.87 -2.34
CA SER A 38 16.58 1.13 -2.65
C SER A 38 16.60 -0.26 -2.02
N PHE A 39 16.09 -0.41 -0.79
CA PHE A 39 16.03 -1.69 -0.10
C PHE A 39 15.12 -2.70 -0.82
N VAL A 40 13.95 -2.24 -1.30
CA VAL A 40 13.01 -3.10 -2.03
C VAL A 40 13.20 -3.07 -3.55
N GLY A 41 14.27 -2.45 -4.07
CA GLY A 41 14.50 -2.34 -5.51
C GLY A 41 13.46 -1.49 -6.27
N ALA A 42 12.64 -0.70 -5.58
CA ALA A 42 11.67 0.20 -6.21
C ALA A 42 12.38 1.47 -6.72
N ARG A 43 11.95 1.98 -7.89
CA ARG A 43 12.56 3.19 -8.47
C ARG A 43 12.15 4.48 -7.76
N ARG A 44 10.87 4.60 -7.37
CA ARG A 44 10.26 5.70 -6.61
C ARG A 44 8.78 5.39 -6.41
N SER A 45 8.15 6.04 -5.44
CA SER A 45 6.70 5.91 -5.26
C SER A 45 6.07 7.17 -4.69
N PRO A 46 4.83 7.50 -5.09
CA PRO A 46 4.20 8.75 -4.71
C PRO A 46 3.47 8.72 -3.35
N LEU A 47 3.31 7.56 -2.70
CA LEU A 47 2.50 7.46 -1.48
C LEU A 47 3.33 7.72 -0.20
N CYS A 48 3.04 8.82 0.49
CA CYS A 48 3.59 9.14 1.80
C CYS A 48 2.50 9.80 2.65
N GLN A 49 1.79 9.00 3.46
CA GLN A 49 0.57 9.42 4.15
C GLN A 49 0.72 9.31 5.66
N HIS A 50 0.26 10.33 6.39
CA HIS A 50 0.01 10.25 7.82
C HIS A 50 -1.49 10.27 8.09
N TYR A 51 -1.93 9.32 8.89
CA TYR A 51 -3.28 9.21 9.39
C TYR A 51 -3.23 9.57 10.88
N PRO A 52 -3.91 10.63 11.33
CA PRO A 52 -4.13 10.84 12.75
C PRO A 52 -5.08 9.76 13.30
N SER A 53 -5.30 9.74 14.62
CA SER A 53 -6.37 8.93 15.21
C SER A 53 -7.72 9.22 14.54
N GLY A 54 -8.44 8.16 14.14
CA GLY A 54 -9.65 8.22 13.32
C GLY A 54 -9.40 8.39 11.81
N GLY A 55 -8.14 8.48 11.39
CA GLY A 55 -7.73 8.66 10.00
C GLY A 55 -7.94 7.41 9.15
N TYR A 56 -8.25 7.62 7.87
CA TYR A 56 -8.54 6.51 6.94
C TYR A 56 -8.35 6.88 5.48
N ILE A 57 -8.27 5.86 4.64
CA ILE A 57 -8.44 5.92 3.19
C ILE A 57 -9.52 4.89 2.80
N ALA A 58 -10.62 5.38 2.21
CA ALA A 58 -11.77 4.54 1.90
C ALA A 58 -11.46 3.49 0.82
N TRP A 59 -12.35 2.52 0.65
CA TRP A 59 -12.24 1.45 -0.36
C TRP A 59 -11.96 2.00 -1.76
N HIS A 60 -10.92 1.46 -2.39
CA HIS A 60 -10.45 1.82 -3.72
C HIS A 60 -9.65 0.65 -4.32
N HIS A 61 -9.24 0.70 -5.59
CA HIS A 61 -8.56 -0.44 -6.23
C HIS A 61 -7.33 -0.06 -7.08
N ASN A 62 -7.14 1.20 -7.46
CA ASN A 62 -5.97 1.68 -8.20
C ASN A 62 -5.65 0.87 -9.48
N ALA A 63 -6.65 0.37 -10.20
CA ALA A 63 -6.44 -0.48 -11.38
C ALA A 63 -5.77 0.27 -12.56
N ASN A 64 -5.68 1.59 -12.47
CA ASN A 64 -4.92 2.46 -13.37
C ASN A 64 -3.39 2.38 -13.14
N ILE A 65 -2.93 1.86 -11.99
CA ILE A 65 -1.52 1.65 -11.65
C ILE A 65 -1.33 0.18 -11.25
N PRO A 66 -1.48 -0.75 -12.22
CA PRO A 66 -1.36 -2.18 -11.95
C PRO A 66 0.08 -2.57 -11.62
N GLY A 67 0.24 -3.69 -10.94
CA GLY A 67 1.55 -4.21 -10.53
C GLY A 67 1.51 -4.76 -9.12
N ARG A 68 2.67 -4.90 -8.50
CA ARG A 68 2.74 -5.29 -7.08
C ARG A 68 3.14 -4.12 -6.21
N ASN A 69 2.33 -3.84 -5.20
CA ASN A 69 2.67 -2.85 -4.20
C ASN A 69 3.42 -3.48 -3.02
N ILE A 70 4.23 -2.66 -2.36
CA ILE A 70 4.77 -2.90 -1.03
C ILE A 70 4.46 -1.67 -0.20
N ILE A 71 3.79 -1.84 0.94
CA ILE A 71 3.40 -0.76 1.85
C ILE A 71 4.13 -0.98 3.16
N PHE A 72 4.97 -0.02 3.52
CA PHE A 72 5.50 0.13 4.86
C PHE A 72 4.52 0.97 5.66
N SER A 73 4.06 0.48 6.80
CA SER A 73 3.29 1.29 7.76
C SER A 73 3.93 1.30 9.12
N TRP A 74 3.93 2.46 9.77
CA TRP A 74 4.26 2.56 11.19
C TRP A 74 2.98 2.87 11.94
N SER A 75 2.70 2.13 13.01
CA SER A 75 1.52 2.29 13.86
C SER A 75 1.97 2.54 15.30
N GLU A 76 1.50 3.61 15.93
CA GLU A 76 1.93 4.02 17.26
C GLU A 76 1.61 2.97 18.33
N THR A 77 0.36 2.49 18.36
CA THR A 77 -0.15 1.53 19.35
C THR A 77 -0.49 0.18 18.74
N GLY A 78 -0.42 0.06 17.40
CA GLY A 78 -0.89 -1.13 16.68
C GLY A 78 -2.36 -1.03 16.27
N ASP A 79 -3.07 0.06 16.56
CA ASP A 79 -4.50 0.23 16.21
C ASP A 79 -4.73 0.58 14.72
N GLY A 80 -3.84 0.16 13.84
CA GLY A 80 -3.95 0.33 12.39
C GLY A 80 -4.56 -0.91 11.76
N ILE A 81 -5.41 -0.72 10.75
CA ILE A 81 -6.02 -1.81 9.98
C ILE A 81 -5.82 -1.60 8.50
N PHE A 82 -5.56 -2.69 7.79
CA PHE A 82 -5.58 -2.76 6.33
C PHE A 82 -6.57 -3.84 5.90
N LYS A 83 -7.42 -3.55 4.92
CA LYS A 83 -8.43 -4.49 4.44
C LYS A 83 -8.31 -4.66 2.94
N VAL A 84 -8.51 -5.90 2.49
CA VAL A 84 -8.49 -6.27 1.08
C VAL A 84 -9.75 -7.08 0.74
N TYR A 85 -10.29 -6.85 -0.45
CA TYR A 85 -11.34 -7.64 -1.06
C TYR A 85 -10.98 -7.89 -2.52
N GLY A 86 -11.06 -9.14 -2.96
CA GLY A 86 -10.71 -9.53 -4.32
C GLY A 86 -11.20 -10.93 -4.66
N ASP A 87 -10.33 -11.74 -5.25
CA ASP A 87 -10.70 -13.07 -5.78
C ASP A 87 -11.21 -14.04 -4.71
N SER A 88 -10.81 -13.88 -3.44
CA SER A 88 -11.32 -14.69 -2.32
C SER A 88 -12.80 -14.44 -2.01
N LYS A 89 -13.40 -13.37 -2.58
CA LYS A 89 -14.79 -12.92 -2.34
C LYS A 89 -15.10 -12.69 -0.85
N LYS A 90 -14.07 -12.47 -0.04
CA LYS A 90 -14.16 -12.16 1.39
C LYS A 90 -13.32 -10.92 1.67
N ILE A 91 -13.69 -10.21 2.74
CA ILE A 91 -12.86 -9.15 3.27
C ILE A 91 -11.81 -9.80 4.17
N GLU A 92 -10.55 -9.64 3.80
CA GLU A 92 -9.40 -10.00 4.61
C GLU A 92 -8.92 -8.76 5.35
N GLU A 93 -8.71 -8.88 6.66
CA GLU A 93 -8.30 -7.79 7.53
C GLU A 93 -6.93 -8.12 8.14
N TYR A 94 -6.02 -7.15 8.08
CA TYR A 94 -4.66 -7.23 8.58
C TYR A 94 -4.46 -6.12 9.60
N GLN A 95 -4.40 -6.49 10.87
CA GLN A 95 -4.09 -5.59 11.98
C GLN A 95 -2.59 -5.25 11.96
N ASP A 96 -2.26 -3.98 12.18
CA ASP A 96 -0.88 -3.55 12.40
C ASP A 96 -0.41 -3.99 13.80
N SER A 97 0.87 -4.34 13.93
CA SER A 97 1.55 -4.33 15.21
C SER A 97 2.00 -2.91 15.55
N ALA A 98 2.18 -2.61 16.83
CA ALA A 98 2.87 -1.38 17.24
C ALA A 98 4.28 -1.35 16.63
N GLY A 99 4.68 -0.21 16.08
CA GLY A 99 5.92 -0.07 15.31
C GLY A 99 5.72 -0.26 13.82
N TRP A 100 6.79 -0.69 13.15
CA TRP A 100 6.80 -0.88 11.70
C TRP A 100 6.12 -2.18 11.28
N ASN A 101 5.46 -2.14 10.12
CA ASN A 101 4.73 -3.21 9.49
C ASN A 101 5.00 -3.15 7.98
N ILE A 102 4.89 -4.29 7.32
CA ILE A 102 5.08 -4.39 5.88
C ILE A 102 3.95 -5.22 5.30
N LYS A 103 3.31 -4.71 4.26
CA LYS A 103 2.24 -5.39 3.54
C LYS A 103 2.57 -5.38 2.06
N SER A 104 2.15 -6.41 1.34
CA SER A 104 2.26 -6.43 -0.13
C SER A 104 0.99 -6.97 -0.75
N MET A 105 0.56 -6.36 -1.86
CA MET A 105 -0.58 -6.85 -2.61
C MET A 105 -0.40 -6.66 -4.11
N LYS A 106 -0.99 -7.57 -4.88
CA LYS A 106 -1.10 -7.42 -6.33
C LYS A 106 -2.29 -6.52 -6.65
N ILE A 107 -2.06 -5.50 -7.49
CA ILE A 107 -3.08 -4.60 -8.02
C ILE A 107 -3.50 -5.11 -9.40
N THR A 108 -4.75 -5.56 -9.51
CA THR A 108 -5.36 -6.05 -10.75
C THR A 108 -5.58 -4.89 -11.72
N SER A 109 -5.13 -5.04 -12.97
CA SER A 109 -5.35 -4.04 -14.03
C SER A 109 -6.80 -4.03 -14.52
N HIS A 110 -7.21 -2.98 -15.25
CA HIS A 110 -8.49 -2.99 -15.94
C HIS A 110 -8.59 -4.11 -16.99
N LEU A 111 -7.48 -4.49 -17.63
CA LEU A 111 -7.44 -5.57 -18.62
C LEU A 111 -7.60 -6.93 -17.96
N ASP A 112 -6.84 -7.21 -16.90
CA ASP A 112 -6.93 -8.45 -16.12
C ASP A 112 -8.36 -8.67 -15.60
N HIS A 113 -9.05 -7.59 -15.21
CA HIS A 113 -10.44 -7.65 -14.77
C HIS A 113 -11.39 -8.11 -15.89
N VAL A 114 -11.21 -7.58 -17.10
CA VAL A 114 -12.11 -7.83 -18.23
C VAL A 114 -11.78 -9.14 -18.94
N GLU A 115 -10.51 -9.33 -19.30
CA GLU A 115 -10.04 -10.44 -20.12
C GLU A 115 -9.85 -11.71 -19.30
N GLU A 116 -9.22 -11.61 -18.13
CA GLU A 116 -8.95 -12.75 -17.25
C GLU A 116 -10.05 -12.98 -16.20
N LYS A 117 -11.10 -12.13 -16.18
CA LYS A 117 -12.22 -12.19 -15.22
C LYS A 117 -11.77 -12.18 -13.75
N LYS A 118 -10.65 -11.51 -13.45
CA LYS A 118 -10.16 -11.32 -12.08
C LYS A 118 -10.92 -10.21 -11.37
N GLU A 119 -11.08 -10.29 -10.06
CA GLU A 119 -11.62 -9.17 -9.30
C GLU A 119 -10.58 -8.06 -9.15
N TYR A 120 -11.07 -6.82 -9.07
CA TYR A 120 -10.24 -5.72 -8.64
C TYR A 120 -9.73 -5.99 -7.22
N ALA A 121 -8.48 -5.63 -6.98
CA ALA A 121 -7.87 -5.68 -5.67
C ALA A 121 -8.37 -4.48 -4.84
N TRP A 122 -9.63 -4.52 -4.44
CA TRP A 122 -10.20 -3.49 -3.58
C TRP A 122 -9.49 -3.50 -2.24
N HIS A 123 -9.13 -2.33 -1.73
CA HIS A 123 -8.47 -2.20 -0.44
C HIS A 123 -8.80 -0.87 0.23
N CYS A 124 -8.67 -0.84 1.55
CA CYS A 124 -8.79 0.36 2.37
C CYS A 124 -7.85 0.26 3.59
N ALA A 125 -7.61 1.40 4.26
CA ALA A 125 -6.88 1.43 5.52
C ALA A 125 -7.52 2.41 6.48
N GLY A 126 -7.35 2.17 7.78
CA GLY A 126 -7.84 3.05 8.84
C GLY A 126 -7.04 2.87 10.13
N THR A 127 -7.21 3.79 11.08
CA THR A 127 -6.54 3.69 12.38
C THR A 127 -7.22 4.54 13.45
N ASP A 128 -7.04 4.14 14.72
CA ASP A 128 -7.38 4.95 15.90
C ASP A 128 -6.13 5.50 16.63
N CYS A 129 -4.94 5.40 16.03
CA CYS A 129 -3.71 5.99 16.55
C CYS A 129 -2.99 6.82 15.47
N ASN A 130 -1.82 7.39 15.79
CA ASN A 130 -0.97 7.90 14.71
C ASN A 130 -0.47 6.73 13.86
N ARG A 131 -0.73 6.80 12.56
CA ARG A 131 -0.26 5.83 11.59
C ARG A 131 0.39 6.53 10.42
N PHE A 132 1.52 6.02 9.98
CA PHE A 132 2.25 6.54 8.83
C PHE A 132 2.36 5.44 7.77
N SER A 133 2.34 5.78 6.49
CA SER A 133 2.47 4.82 5.40
C SER A 133 3.31 5.35 4.26
N ILE A 134 4.27 4.54 3.81
CA ILE A 134 5.02 4.74 2.57
C ILE A 134 4.75 3.53 1.68
N GLY A 135 4.12 3.75 0.54
CA GLY A 135 3.89 2.70 -0.45
C GLY A 135 4.96 2.73 -1.53
N PHE A 136 5.20 1.60 -2.19
CA PHE A 136 6.01 1.46 -3.40
C PHE A 136 5.33 0.56 -4.41
N MET A 137 5.43 0.90 -5.69
CA MET A 137 5.12 -0.02 -6.78
C MET A 137 6.42 -0.66 -7.25
N MET A 138 6.44 -1.98 -7.28
CA MET A 138 7.53 -2.76 -7.84
C MET A 138 7.45 -2.67 -9.37
N ASN A 139 8.57 -2.37 -10.02
CA ASN A 139 8.66 -2.45 -11.47
C ASN A 139 8.65 -3.94 -11.85
N ASN A 140 7.54 -4.42 -12.40
CA ASN A 140 7.45 -5.78 -12.90
C ASN A 140 8.15 -5.87 -14.26
N ASP A 141 9.26 -6.59 -14.32
CA ASP A 141 9.55 -7.45 -15.48
C ASP A 141 9.65 -8.95 -15.09
N PHE A 142 9.83 -9.29 -13.79
CA PHE A 142 9.99 -10.69 -13.36
C PHE A 142 9.21 -11.03 -12.09
N HIS A 143 8.41 -12.09 -12.16
CA HIS A 143 7.63 -12.65 -11.06
C HIS A 143 8.51 -13.14 -9.88
N GLU A 144 9.79 -13.43 -10.14
CA GLU A 144 10.76 -13.97 -9.17
C GLU A 144 11.28 -12.89 -8.21
N ASP A 145 11.41 -11.64 -8.66
CA ASP A 145 11.93 -10.52 -7.84
C ASP A 145 10.97 -10.17 -6.69
N VAL A 146 9.67 -10.36 -6.93
CA VAL A 146 8.61 -10.13 -5.95
C VAL A 146 8.65 -11.16 -4.82
N GLU A 147 8.82 -12.44 -5.14
CA GLU A 147 8.88 -13.50 -4.13
C GLU A 147 10.19 -13.42 -3.36
N PHE A 148 11.30 -13.12 -4.05
CA PHE A 148 12.57 -12.82 -3.42
C PHE A 148 12.47 -11.64 -2.43
N CYS A 149 11.85 -10.53 -2.84
CA CYS A 149 11.62 -9.41 -1.92
C CYS A 149 10.74 -9.83 -0.73
N ASN A 150 9.68 -10.61 -0.93
CA ASN A 150 8.86 -11.09 0.19
C ASN A 150 9.66 -11.95 1.16
N GLU A 151 10.50 -12.86 0.67
CA GLU A 151 11.34 -13.73 1.51
C GLU A 151 12.41 -12.93 2.25
N VAL A 152 13.12 -12.02 1.58
CA VAL A 152 14.09 -11.11 2.22
C VAL A 152 13.42 -10.22 3.28
N LEU A 153 12.23 -9.69 3.00
CA LEU A 153 11.48 -8.87 3.96
C LEU A 153 11.06 -9.65 5.20
N LYS A 154 10.74 -10.95 5.05
CA LYS A 154 10.42 -11.85 6.16
C LYS A 154 11.66 -12.19 7.00
N GLU A 155 12.79 -12.49 6.35
CA GLU A 155 14.01 -12.97 7.03
C GLU A 155 14.81 -11.84 7.71
N ASP A 156 14.97 -10.69 7.06
CA ASP A 156 15.90 -9.64 7.54
C ASP A 156 15.27 -8.65 8.53
N ILE A 157 13.93 -8.47 8.52
CA ILE A 157 13.29 -7.39 9.30
C ILE A 157 12.55 -7.93 10.54
N GLY A 158 12.39 -9.25 10.67
CA GLY A 158 11.72 -9.86 11.84
C GLY A 158 10.28 -9.36 12.06
N LEU A 159 9.65 -8.81 11.02
CA LEU A 159 8.30 -8.27 11.05
C LEU A 159 7.32 -9.36 10.60
N VAL A 160 6.57 -9.88 11.57
CA VAL A 160 5.59 -10.95 11.38
C VAL A 160 4.23 -10.33 10.99
N HIS A 161 3.61 -10.94 9.97
CA HIS A 161 2.23 -10.82 9.45
C HIS A 161 2.01 -9.97 8.19
#